data_AF-F4YBA3-F1
#
_entry.id   AF-F4YBA3-F1
#
_cell.length_a   1.000
_cell.length_b   1.000
_cell.length_c   1.000
_cell.angle_alpha   90.00
_cell.angle_beta   90.00
_cell.angle_gamma   90.00
#
_symmetry.space_group_name_H-M   'P 1'
#
loop_
_entity.id
_entity.type
_entity.pdbx_description
1 polymer ?
#
loop_
_entity_poly.entity_id
_entity_poly.type
_entity_poly.pdbx_seq_one_letter_code
_entity_poly.pdbx_strand_id
1 'polypeptide(L)'
;NCNFDGAGRGWCQTGDCGGVLECKGWGKPPNTLAEYALNQFSNLDFWDISVIDGFNIPMSFGPTKPGPGKCHGIQCTANINGECPGSLRV
;
A
#
# COMPACT_ATOMS: atom_id res chain seq x y z
N ASN A 1 -2.35 14.05 0.16
CA ASN A 1 -2.59 15.32 0.89
C ASN A 1 -1.89 15.23 2.23
N CYS A 2 -0.71 15.82 2.32
CA CYS A 2 0.18 15.74 3.47
C CYS A 2 0.87 17.09 3.66
N ASN A 3 1.22 17.42 4.90
CA ASN A 3 1.97 18.63 5.22
C ASN A 3 2.98 18.31 6.32
N PHE A 4 4.25 18.64 6.07
CA PHE A 4 5.37 18.41 6.97
C PHE A 4 6.21 19.67 7.12
N ASP A 5 6.78 19.86 8.31
CA ASP A 5 7.77 20.90 8.58
C ASP A 5 9.18 20.50 8.12
N GLY A 6 10.15 21.40 8.30
CA GLY A 6 11.55 21.16 7.95
C GLY A 6 12.25 20.08 8.79
N ALA A 7 11.63 19.64 9.89
CA ALA A 7 12.11 18.52 10.72
C ALA A 7 11.43 17.19 10.34
N GLY A 8 10.60 17.18 9.30
CA GLY A 8 9.89 15.99 8.82
C GLY A 8 8.71 15.59 9.72
N ARG A 9 8.20 16.49 10.56
CA ARG A 9 7.01 16.27 11.40
C ARG A 9 5.78 16.90 10.77
N GLY A 10 4.65 16.22 10.84
CA GLY A 10 3.48 16.63 10.08
C GLY A 10 2.33 15.65 10.18
N TRP A 11 1.55 15.58 9.10
CA TRP A 11 0.42 14.67 9.00
C TRP A 11 0.03 14.40 7.54
N CYS A 12 -0.65 13.28 7.32
CA CYS A 12 -1.33 12.92 6.07
C CYS A 12 -2.82 12.64 6.30
N GLN A 13 -3.66 12.89 5.28
CA GLN A 13 -5.10 12.56 5.35
C GLN A 13 -5.37 11.04 5.41
N THR A 14 -4.57 10.24 4.70
CA THR A 14 -4.69 8.76 4.64
C THR A 14 -3.29 8.16 4.74
N GLY A 15 -3.13 7.01 5.39
CA GLY A 15 -1.84 6.33 5.47
C GLY A 15 -0.80 7.04 6.35
N ASP A 16 -1.22 7.98 7.22
CA ASP A 16 -0.29 8.63 8.15
C ASP A 16 0.37 7.59 9.06
N CYS A 17 1.70 7.67 9.20
CA CYS A 17 2.51 6.68 9.91
C CYS A 17 3.09 7.22 11.22
N GLY A 18 2.33 8.08 11.92
CA GLY A 18 2.71 8.67 13.21
C GLY A 18 3.22 10.10 13.11
N GLY A 19 2.74 10.86 12.12
CA GLY A 19 3.10 12.26 11.92
C GLY A 19 4.55 12.51 11.56
N VAL A 20 5.21 11.52 10.95
CA VAL A 20 6.59 11.59 10.49
C VAL A 20 6.66 11.32 8.99
N LEU A 21 7.55 12.02 8.30
CA LEU A 21 7.78 11.82 6.86
C LEU A 21 8.48 10.47 6.60
N GLU A 22 9.43 10.11 7.45
CA GLU A 22 10.10 8.80 7.42
C GLU A 22 9.40 7.82 8.37
N CYS A 23 8.48 7.02 7.82
CA CYS A 23 7.76 6.01 8.59
C CYS A 23 8.72 5.02 9.27
N LYS A 24 8.51 4.81 10.57
CA LYS A 24 9.19 3.76 11.36
C LYS A 24 8.27 2.57 11.70
N GLY A 25 7.03 2.63 11.22
CA GLY A 25 6.01 1.60 11.40
C GLY A 25 4.92 1.76 10.34
N TRP A 26 3.82 1.03 10.53
CA TRP A 26 2.70 0.97 9.59
C TRP A 26 1.92 2.29 9.53
N GLY A 27 1.33 2.57 8.36
CA GLY A 27 0.41 3.68 8.17
C GLY A 27 -0.98 3.37 8.74
N LYS A 28 -1.74 4.42 9.06
CA LYS A 28 -3.11 4.31 9.55
C LYS A 28 -4.11 4.08 8.40
N PRO A 29 -5.02 3.09 8.52
CA PRO A 29 -6.11 2.88 7.57
C PRO A 29 -7.04 4.11 7.38
N PRO A 30 -7.62 4.31 6.19
CA PRO A 30 -7.49 3.43 5.02
C PRO A 30 -6.23 3.67 4.20
N ASN A 31 -5.59 2.59 3.75
CA ASN A 31 -4.43 2.61 2.87
C ASN A 31 -4.29 1.31 2.08
N THR A 32 -4.20 1.41 0.75
CA THR A 32 -3.90 0.26 -0.12
C THR A 32 -2.47 -0.20 0.13
N LEU A 33 -2.26 -1.48 0.45
CA LEU A 33 -0.95 -2.02 0.81
C LEU A 33 -0.35 -2.83 -0.35
N ALA A 34 0.95 -2.63 -0.59
CA ALA A 34 1.79 -3.60 -1.28
C ALA A 34 2.52 -4.42 -0.21
N GLU A 35 2.19 -5.70 -0.11
CA GLU A 35 2.79 -6.59 0.87
C GLU A 35 3.77 -7.52 0.16
N TYR A 36 4.95 -7.74 0.76
CA TYR A 36 5.93 -8.65 0.20
C TYR A 36 6.76 -9.34 1.27
N ALA A 37 7.14 -10.58 0.99
CA ALA A 37 8.06 -11.35 1.78
C ALA A 37 9.10 -11.97 0.84
N LEU A 38 10.36 -11.58 1.02
CA LEU A 38 11.47 -11.99 0.13
C LEU A 38 12.14 -13.25 0.67
N ASN A 39 12.63 -14.10 -0.23
CA ASN A 39 13.42 -15.29 0.08
C ASN A 39 12.79 -16.17 1.17
N GLN A 40 11.51 -16.48 0.98
CA GLN A 40 10.75 -17.35 1.87
C GLN A 40 11.01 -18.83 1.51
N PHE A 41 10.06 -19.72 1.82
CA PHE A 41 10.18 -21.15 1.53
C PHE A 41 10.59 -21.40 0.06
N SER A 42 11.61 -22.25 -0.13
CA SER A 42 12.16 -22.59 -1.45
C SER A 42 12.79 -21.41 -2.22
N ASN A 43 13.29 -20.39 -1.54
CA ASN A 43 13.87 -19.17 -2.14
C ASN A 43 12.86 -18.44 -3.04
N LEU A 44 11.58 -18.50 -2.68
CA LEU A 44 10.51 -17.82 -3.40
C LEU A 44 10.18 -16.49 -2.72
N ASP A 45 9.89 -15.49 -3.55
CA ASP A 45 9.30 -14.24 -3.11
C ASP A 45 7.78 -14.36 -3.21
N PHE A 46 7.08 -13.80 -2.24
CA PHE A 46 5.62 -13.70 -2.22
C PHE A 46 5.24 -12.24 -2.15
N TRP A 47 4.25 -11.84 -2.95
CA TRP A 47 3.72 -10.49 -2.94
C TRP A 47 2.23 -10.49 -3.24
N ASP A 48 1.56 -9.49 -2.69
CA ASP A 48 0.15 -9.22 -2.94
C ASP A 48 -0.15 -7.72 -2.83
N ILE A 49 -1.34 -7.34 -3.29
CA ILE A 49 -1.94 -6.04 -3.00
C ILE A 49 -3.10 -6.32 -2.06
N SER A 50 -3.08 -5.67 -0.91
CA SER A 50 -4.08 -5.86 0.12
C SER A 50 -4.93 -4.60 0.28
N VAL A 51 -6.24 -4.85 0.38
CA VAL A 51 -7.28 -3.86 0.68
C VAL A 51 -7.99 -4.20 1.99
N ILE A 52 -7.38 -5.07 2.81
CA ILE A 52 -7.90 -5.44 4.14
C ILE A 52 -7.97 -4.19 5.03
N ASP A 53 -6.93 -3.37 4.98
CA ASP A 53 -6.85 -2.07 5.66
C ASP A 53 -7.49 -0.93 4.85
N GLY A 54 -8.44 -1.26 3.98
CA GLY A 54 -9.15 -0.30 3.14
C GLY A 54 -8.37 0.10 1.88
N PHE A 55 -8.89 1.12 1.19
CA PHE A 55 -8.35 1.60 -0.07
C PHE A 55 -8.26 3.12 -0.04
N ASN A 56 -7.17 3.68 -0.55
CA ASN A 56 -7.02 5.12 -0.74
C ASN A 56 -6.60 5.46 -2.16
N ILE A 57 -5.64 4.72 -2.73
CA ILE A 57 -5.11 4.92 -4.08
C ILE A 57 -5.03 3.60 -4.86
N PRO A 58 -5.21 3.65 -6.20
CA PRO A 58 -5.00 2.48 -7.06
C PRO A 58 -3.50 2.14 -7.14
N MET A 59 -3.19 0.86 -7.29
CA MET A 59 -1.81 0.37 -7.26
C MET A 59 -1.57 -0.75 -8.28
N SER A 60 -0.36 -0.77 -8.84
CA SER A 60 0.22 -1.90 -9.56
C SER A 60 1.46 -2.36 -8.81
N PHE A 61 1.65 -3.66 -8.65
CA PHE A 61 2.82 -4.19 -7.95
C PHE A 61 3.32 -5.47 -8.63
N GLY A 62 4.64 -5.60 -8.77
CA GLY A 62 5.24 -6.78 -9.38
C GLY A 62 6.72 -6.61 -9.70
N PRO A 63 7.36 -7.69 -10.20
CA PRO A 63 8.78 -7.70 -10.52
C PRO A 63 9.09 -6.81 -11.72
N THR A 64 10.17 -6.03 -11.64
CA THR A 64 10.70 -5.24 -12.77
C THR A 64 11.42 -6.10 -13.80
N LYS A 65 11.91 -7.27 -13.38
CA LYS A 65 12.51 -8.30 -14.22
C LYS A 65 11.79 -9.62 -13.96
N PRO A 66 10.75 -9.95 -14.74
CA PRO A 66 10.03 -11.21 -14.59
C PRO A 66 11.00 -12.38 -14.77
N GLY A 67 11.10 -13.25 -13.76
CA GLY A 67 11.83 -14.51 -13.86
C GLY A 67 11.03 -15.57 -14.64
N PRO A 68 11.68 -16.67 -15.04
CA PRO A 68 10.97 -17.81 -15.62
C PRO A 68 9.99 -18.40 -14.59
N GLY A 69 8.68 -18.40 -14.88
CA GLY A 69 7.65 -18.97 -14.00
C GLY A 69 6.37 -18.15 -13.90
N LYS A 70 5.65 -18.29 -12.76
CA LYS A 70 4.37 -17.62 -12.45
C LYS A 70 4.53 -16.19 -11.90
N CYS A 71 5.70 -15.58 -12.06
CA CYS A 71 5.96 -14.24 -11.54
C CYS A 71 5.33 -13.19 -12.46
N HIS A 72 4.18 -12.65 -12.09
CA HIS A 72 3.50 -11.59 -12.83
C HIS A 72 3.18 -10.37 -11.95
N GLY A 73 3.02 -9.21 -12.58
CA GLY A 73 2.46 -8.05 -11.90
C GLY A 73 0.98 -8.27 -11.54
N ILE A 74 0.54 -7.63 -10.48
CA ILE A 74 -0.85 -7.60 -10.02
C ILE A 74 -1.31 -6.14 -9.92
N GLN A 75 -2.61 -5.94 -10.03
CA GLN A 75 -3.19 -4.60 -10.08
C GLN A 75 -4.48 -4.53 -9.27
N CYS A 76 -4.61 -3.46 -8.49
CA CYS A 76 -5.86 -3.03 -7.87
C CYS A 76 -6.12 -1.59 -8.32
N THR A 77 -6.76 -1.44 -9.48
CA THR A 77 -6.89 -0.15 -10.18
C THR A 77 -8.34 0.29 -10.39
N ALA A 78 -9.31 -0.47 -9.88
CA ALA A 78 -10.71 -0.09 -9.89
C ALA A 78 -10.95 1.15 -9.03
N ASN A 79 -12.00 1.92 -9.35
CA ASN A 79 -12.42 3.08 -8.55
C ASN A 79 -13.19 2.63 -7.30
N ILE A 80 -12.49 2.03 -6.33
CA ILE A 80 -13.10 1.54 -5.09
C ILE A 80 -13.71 2.69 -4.28
N ASN A 81 -13.09 3.87 -4.28
CA ASN A 81 -13.64 5.05 -3.59
C ASN A 81 -15.01 5.48 -4.14
N GLY A 82 -15.21 5.37 -5.46
CA GLY A 82 -16.50 5.69 -6.10
C GLY A 82 -17.63 4.73 -5.69
N GLU A 83 -17.30 3.45 -5.57
CA GLU A 83 -18.24 2.38 -5.23
C GLU A 83 -18.29 2.07 -3.72
N CYS A 84 -17.51 2.79 -2.90
CA CYS A 84 -17.40 2.52 -1.48
C CYS A 84 -18.77 2.68 -0.79
N PRO A 85 -19.30 1.66 -0.08
CA PRO A 85 -20.54 1.78 0.68
C PRO A 85 -20.46 2.92 1.69
N GLY A 86 -21.58 3.64 1.90
CA GLY A 86 -21.59 4.84 2.75
C GLY A 86 -21.05 4.63 4.17
N SER A 87 -21.25 3.43 4.75
CA SER A 87 -20.75 3.07 6.08
C SER A 87 -19.23 2.90 6.18
N LEU A 88 -18.52 2.81 5.06
CA LEU A 88 -17.06 2.59 5.00
C LEU A 88 -16.29 3.80 4.47
N ARG A 89 -17.00 4.87 4.07
CA ARG A 89 -16.36 6.10 3.58
C ARG A 89 -15.73 6.88 4.72
N VAL A 90 -14.61 7.54 4.41
CA VAL A 90 -13.88 8.47 5.28
C VAL A 90 -13.69 9.83 4.61
#